data_AF-A0A9X9LYY4-F1
#
_entry.id   AF-A0A9X9LYY4-F1
#
_cell.length_a   1.000
_cell.length_b   1.000
_cell.length_c   1.000
_cell.angle_alpha   90.00
_cell.angle_beta   90.00
_cell.angle_gamma   90.00
#
_symmetry.space_group_name_H-M   'P 1'
#
loop_
_entity.id
_entity.type
_entity.pdbx_description
1 polymer ?
#
loop_
_entity_poly.entity_id
_entity_poly.type
_entity_poly.pdbx_seq_one_letter_code
_entity_poly.pdbx_strand_id
1 'polypeptide(L)'
;MEELIEGIRWAFIDMLEKENEWMDAGTKRKAKEKARAVLAKVGYPEFIMNDTYVNEDLKAIKFSESDYFGNVLQTRKYLAQSDFFWLRKAVPKTE
;
A
#
# COMPACT_ATOMS: atom_id res chain seq x y z
N MET A 1 -1.31 16.49 -7.92
CA MET A 1 -1.70 15.06 -7.97
C MET A 1 -2.83 14.79 -7.00
N GLU A 2 -2.70 15.18 -5.72
CA GLU A 2 -3.79 15.07 -4.74
C GLU A 2 -5.09 15.72 -5.22
N GLU A 3 -5.03 16.95 -5.75
CA GLU A 3 -6.21 17.64 -6.31
C GLU A 3 -6.91 16.86 -7.43
N LEU A 4 -6.14 16.18 -8.29
CA LEU A 4 -6.70 15.35 -9.36
C LEU A 4 -7.41 14.11 -8.80
N ILE A 5 -6.82 13.50 -7.77
CA ILE A 5 -7.38 12.33 -7.10
C ILE A 5 -8.67 12.69 -6.37
N GLU A 6 -8.69 13.83 -5.66
CA GLU A 6 -9.90 14.36 -5.04
C GLU A 6 -10.97 14.68 -6.08
N GLY A 7 -10.58 15.28 -7.21
CA GLY A 7 -11.48 15.56 -8.33
C GLY A 7 -12.13 14.29 -8.90
N ILE A 8 -11.34 13.24 -9.15
CA ILE A 8 -11.85 11.94 -9.63
C ILE A 8 -12.75 11.29 -8.58
N ARG A 9 -12.36 11.33 -7.30
CA ARG A 9 -13.18 10.78 -6.20
C ARG A 9 -14.52 11.50 -6.11
N TRP A 10 -14.51 12.82 -6.22
CA TRP A 10 -15.72 13.63 -6.24
C TRP A 10 -16.62 13.25 -7.43
N ALA A 11 -16.06 13.19 -8.64
CA ALA A 11 -16.82 12.84 -9.85
C ALA A 11 -17.44 11.43 -9.76
N PHE A 12 -16.71 10.46 -9.18
CA PHE A 12 -17.24 9.12 -8.95
C PHE A 12 -18.43 9.12 -7.98
N ILE A 13 -18.33 9.88 -6.88
CA ILE A 13 -19.42 10.03 -5.91
C ILE A 13 -20.62 10.74 -6.56
N ASP A 14 -20.39 11.77 -7.37
CA ASP A 14 -21.42 12.51 -8.08
C ASP A 14 -22.22 11.61 -9.05
N MET A 15 -21.50 10.80 -9.84
CA MET A 15 -22.09 9.81 -10.75
C MET A 15 -22.92 8.76 -9.98
N LEU A 16 -22.42 8.27 -8.83
CA LEU A 16 -23.17 7.34 -7.98
C LEU A 16 -24.49 7.93 -7.46
N GLU A 17 -24.52 9.23 -7.22
CA GLU A 17 -25.71 9.92 -6.72
C GLU A 17 -26.71 10.21 -7.84
N LYS A 18 -26.25 10.81 -8.94
CA LYS A 18 -27.09 11.43 -9.96
C LYS A 18 -27.46 10.51 -11.12
N GLU A 19 -26.57 9.61 -11.51
CA GLU A 19 -26.71 8.85 -12.77
C GLU A 19 -26.96 7.36 -12.53
N ASN A 20 -26.56 6.84 -11.37
CA ASN A 20 -26.69 5.42 -11.08
C ASN A 20 -28.13 5.07 -10.69
N GLU A 21 -28.92 4.50 -11.59
CA GLU A 21 -30.32 4.15 -11.30
C GLU A 21 -30.53 2.72 -10.77
N TRP A 22 -29.51 1.85 -10.90
CA TRP A 22 -29.65 0.42 -10.59
C TRP A 22 -29.31 0.05 -9.14
N MET A 23 -28.61 0.91 -8.39
CA MET A 23 -28.30 0.67 -6.97
C MET A 23 -29.36 1.28 -6.05
N ASP A 24 -29.79 0.51 -5.06
CA ASP A 24 -30.61 1.03 -3.98
C ASP A 24 -29.84 2.05 -3.11
N ALA A 25 -30.59 2.85 -2.35
CA ALA A 25 -30.03 3.93 -1.53
C ALA A 25 -29.04 3.43 -0.45
N GLY A 26 -29.29 2.25 0.13
CA GLY A 26 -28.41 1.66 1.14
C GLY A 26 -27.06 1.27 0.56
N THR A 27 -27.07 0.65 -0.62
CA THR A 27 -25.87 0.26 -1.35
C THR A 27 -25.09 1.48 -1.84
N LYS A 28 -25.77 2.52 -2.38
CA LYS A 28 -25.12 3.79 -2.74
C LYS A 28 -24.40 4.43 -1.56
N ARG A 29 -25.00 4.45 -0.37
CA ARG A 29 -24.36 4.98 0.84
C ARG A 29 -23.07 4.22 1.17
N LYS A 30 -23.09 2.88 1.12
CA LYS A 30 -21.89 2.06 1.36
C LYS A 30 -20.81 2.27 0.30
N ALA A 31 -21.19 2.47 -0.96
CA ALA A 31 -20.24 2.79 -2.02
C ALA A 31 -19.55 4.14 -1.78
N LYS A 32 -20.27 5.17 -1.34
CA LYS A 32 -19.68 6.48 -0.96
C LYS A 32 -18.75 6.38 0.24
N GLU A 33 -19.15 5.64 1.29
CA GLU A 33 -18.30 5.36 2.46
C GLU A 33 -16.97 4.72 2.02
N LYS A 34 -17.04 3.73 1.12
CA LYS A 34 -15.85 3.08 0.56
C LYS A 34 -15.00 4.05 -0.26
N ALA A 35 -15.60 4.83 -1.17
CA ALA A 35 -14.88 5.78 -2.02
C ALA A 35 -14.10 6.83 -1.21
N ARG A 36 -14.68 7.33 -0.12
CA ARG A 36 -14.02 8.28 0.81
C ARG A 36 -12.90 7.64 1.63
N ALA A 37 -13.00 6.34 1.92
CA ALA A 37 -11.99 5.61 2.69
C ALA A 37 -10.78 5.15 1.85
N VAL A 38 -10.83 5.27 0.51
CA VAL A 38 -9.69 4.90 -0.35
C VAL A 38 -8.53 5.86 -0.10
N LEU A 39 -7.46 5.34 0.48
CA LEU A 39 -6.19 6.03 0.65
C LEU A 39 -5.43 6.07 -0.67
N ALA A 40 -5.02 7.26 -1.10
CA ALA A 40 -4.17 7.43 -2.26
C ALA A 40 -2.70 7.27 -1.86
N LYS A 41 -1.96 6.47 -2.61
CA LYS A 41 -0.50 6.36 -2.51
C LYS A 41 0.10 6.90 -3.80
N VAL A 42 0.86 7.99 -3.72
CA VAL A 42 1.35 8.75 -4.88
C VAL A 42 2.87 8.79 -4.88
N GLY A 43 3.49 8.40 -6.00
CA GLY A 43 4.94 8.41 -6.13
C GLY A 43 5.58 7.24 -5.39
N TYR A 44 6.16 7.52 -4.23
CA TYR A 44 6.89 6.56 -3.41
C TYR A 44 6.57 6.79 -1.93
N PRO A 45 6.68 5.76 -1.08
CA PRO A 45 6.38 5.91 0.34
C PRO A 45 7.44 6.76 1.05
N GLU A 46 7.05 7.54 2.04
CA GLU A 46 7.96 8.52 2.65
C GLU A 46 9.14 7.85 3.39
N PHE A 47 8.92 6.65 3.93
CA PHE A 47 9.92 5.94 4.73
C PHE A 47 11.24 5.67 3.96
N ILE A 48 11.22 5.61 2.61
CA ILE A 48 12.45 5.39 1.85
C ILE A 48 13.41 6.58 1.90
N MET A 49 12.91 7.75 2.28
CA MET A 49 13.74 8.96 2.48
C MET A 49 14.40 8.99 3.86
N ASN A 50 14.09 8.03 4.73
CA ASN A 50 14.73 7.89 6.03
C ASN A 50 15.83 6.82 5.97
N ASP A 51 17.07 7.28 5.76
CA ASP A 51 18.25 6.40 5.70
C ASP A 51 18.39 5.49 6.93
N THR A 52 18.02 5.97 8.12
CA THR A 52 18.09 5.15 9.34
C THR A 52 17.10 3.99 9.25
N TYR A 53 15.87 4.26 8.81
CA TYR A 53 14.86 3.23 8.63
C TYR A 53 15.28 2.20 7.58
N VAL A 54 15.74 2.66 6.41
CA VAL A 54 16.16 1.79 5.31
C VAL A 54 17.35 0.92 5.69
N ASN A 55 18.35 1.50 6.36
CA ASN A 55 19.53 0.75 6.82
C ASN A 55 19.16 -0.29 7.87
N GLU A 56 18.26 0.04 8.80
CA GLU A 56 17.80 -0.90 9.83
C GLU A 56 16.98 -2.06 9.25
N ASP A 57 16.18 -1.81 8.21
CA ASP A 57 15.41 -2.86 7.52
C ASP A 57 16.32 -3.82 6.74
N LEU A 58 17.39 -3.31 6.12
CA LEU A 58 18.28 -4.13 5.29
C LEU A 58 19.46 -4.74 6.05
N LYS A 59 19.68 -4.39 7.32
CA LYS A 59 20.86 -4.80 8.12
C LYS A 59 21.09 -6.32 8.21
N ALA A 60 20.03 -7.12 8.05
CA ALA A 60 20.08 -8.57 8.17
C ALA A 60 20.65 -9.26 6.91
N ILE A 61 20.74 -8.55 5.78
CA ILE A 61 21.20 -9.08 4.50
C ILE A 61 22.63 -8.60 4.25
N LYS A 62 23.54 -9.52 3.88
CA LYS A 62 24.93 -9.19 3.51
C LYS A 62 25.23 -9.73 2.13
N PHE A 63 25.49 -8.84 1.18
CA PHE A 63 25.76 -9.22 -0.20
C PHE A 63 27.25 -9.47 -0.45
N SER A 64 27.54 -10.46 -1.29
CA SER A 64 28.87 -10.72 -1.84
C SER A 64 28.88 -10.46 -3.35
N GLU A 65 29.81 -9.66 -3.85
CA GLU A 65 29.92 -9.37 -5.30
C GLU A 65 30.27 -10.62 -6.12
N SER A 66 30.88 -11.64 -5.52
CA SER A 66 31.31 -12.88 -6.17
C SER A 66 30.31 -14.04 -6.07
N ASP A 67 29.21 -13.88 -5.31
CA ASP A 67 28.26 -14.96 -5.04
C ASP A 67 26.81 -14.53 -5.30
N TYR A 68 26.45 -14.42 -6.58
CA TYR A 68 25.08 -14.10 -6.99
C TYR A 68 24.06 -15.12 -6.48
N PHE A 69 24.38 -16.41 -6.54
CA PHE A 69 23.42 -17.45 -6.16
C PHE A 69 23.14 -17.43 -4.64
N GLY A 70 24.19 -17.31 -3.81
CA GLY A 70 24.04 -17.15 -2.37
C GLY A 70 23.28 -15.88 -1.99
N ASN A 71 23.54 -14.76 -2.69
CA ASN A 71 22.78 -13.53 -2.52
C ASN A 71 21.27 -13.74 -2.76
N VAL A 72 20.90 -14.43 -3.84
CA VAL A 72 19.50 -14.73 -4.17
C VAL A 72 18.86 -15.61 -3.09
N LEU A 73 19.54 -16.67 -2.64
CA LEU A 73 19.01 -17.57 -1.61
C LEU A 73 18.82 -16.85 -0.27
N GLN A 74 19.77 -16.01 0.14
CA GLN A 74 19.67 -15.20 1.34
C GLN A 74 18.48 -14.24 1.27
N THR A 75 18.32 -13.51 0.17
CA THR A 75 17.20 -12.58 -0.02
C THR A 75 15.86 -13.31 0.05
N ARG A 76 15.73 -14.47 -0.60
CA ARG A 76 14.51 -15.29 -0.53
C ARG A 76 14.19 -15.77 0.88
N LYS A 77 15.21 -16.21 1.62
CA LYS A 77 15.07 -16.61 3.03
C LYS A 77 14.62 -15.43 3.89
N TYR A 78 15.24 -14.25 3.72
CA TYR A 78 14.89 -13.04 4.45
C TYR A 78 13.42 -12.65 4.21
N LEU A 79 12.99 -12.57 2.95
CA LEU A 79 11.60 -12.23 2.60
C LEU A 79 10.59 -13.19 3.25
N ALA A 80 10.84 -14.50 3.19
CA ALA A 80 9.97 -15.48 3.84
C ALA A 80 9.91 -15.30 5.37
N GLN A 81 11.04 -14.99 6.01
CA GLN A 81 11.08 -14.73 7.46
C GLN A 81 10.34 -13.43 7.82
N SER A 82 10.47 -12.37 7.01
CA SER A 82 9.74 -11.12 7.17
C SER A 82 8.23 -11.32 7.01
N ASP A 83 7.80 -12.15 6.06
CA ASP A 83 6.38 -12.51 5.91
C ASP A 83 5.86 -13.24 7.17
N PHE A 84 6.63 -14.22 7.70
CA PHE A 84 6.26 -14.91 8.95
C PHE A 84 6.27 -13.98 10.16
N PHE A 85 7.12 -12.95 10.20
CA PHE A 85 7.16 -11.97 11.30
C PHE A 85 5.82 -11.23 11.45
N TRP A 86 5.06 -11.06 10.38
CA TRP A 86 3.73 -10.41 10.40
C TRP A 86 2.60 -11.33 10.88
N LEU A 87 2.86 -12.65 11.02
CA LEU A 87 1.85 -13.56 11.54
C LEU A 87 1.44 -13.14 12.95
N ARG A 88 0.12 -13.08 13.18
CA ARG A 88 -0.51 -12.65 14.46
C ARG A 88 -0.30 -11.17 14.82
N LYS A 89 0.13 -10.33 13.87
CA LYS A 89 0.18 -8.87 14.03
C LYS A 89 -0.94 -8.20 13.24
N ALA A 90 -1.32 -7.00 13.68
CA ALA A 90 -2.24 -6.18 12.91
C ALA A 90 -1.55 -5.72 11.61
N VAL A 91 -2.31 -5.66 10.52
CA VAL A 91 -1.83 -5.12 9.24
C VAL A 91 -1.66 -3.60 9.39
N PRO A 92 -0.47 -3.03 9.13
CA PRO A 92 -0.29 -1.59 9.01
C PRO A 92 -1.14 -1.08 7.83
N LYS A 93 -2.11 -0.20 8.12
CA LYS A 93 -3.09 0.28 7.12
C LYS A 93 -2.70 1.63 6.52
N THR A 94 -2.00 2.44 7.30
CA THR A 94 -1.24 3.59 6.83
C THR A 94 0.18 3.14 6.57
N GLU A 95 1.01 3.98 5.96
CA GLU A 95 2.46 3.72 5.95
C GLU A 95 2.97 3.33 7.35
#